data_AF-A0A2W6BW10-F1
#
_entry.id   AF-A0A2W6BW10-F1
#
_cell.length_a   1.000
_cell.length_b   1.000
_cell.length_c   1.000
_cell.angle_alpha   90.00
_cell.angle_beta   90.00
_cell.angle_gamma   90.00
#
_symmetry.space_group_name_H-M   'P 1'
#
loop_
_entity.id
_entity.type
_entity.pdbx_description
1 polymer ?
#
loop_
_entity_poly.entity_id
_entity_poly.type
_entity_poly.pdbx_seq_one_letter_code
_entity_poly.pdbx_strand_id
1 'polypeptide(L)'
;MSAQHRVVERPFSPETRALRPSGSRIRTRARGAGEVVLTLGMVVLLFAFYLLYFSDWISAAKQREATAELDKQWRNPRATLDRPLHGDGIAKLSVPVFGPDFVWTVLQGTDQVALAVGPGHYPDTAMPGEQGNFSVGGHRVGKGSRTDPRCREVAPLPGVYSEVVGQEIVLPSQREVIAPVPGHPGMVLRPGRQRALITLTTCHPKFSARQRLIIHGVLVAEYTKSAGASPAELRSG
;
A
#
# COMPACT_ATOMS: atom_id res chain seq x y z
N MET A 1 -8.06 -36.72 -110.73
CA MET A 1 -7.11 -35.91 -109.94
C MET A 1 -7.87 -35.38 -108.74
N SER A 2 -7.48 -35.82 -107.55
CA SER A 2 -8.22 -35.69 -106.29
C SER A 2 -7.74 -34.47 -105.51
N ALA A 3 -8.63 -33.57 -105.12
CA ALA A 3 -8.33 -32.43 -104.26
C ALA A 3 -8.87 -32.72 -102.85
N GLN A 4 -7.94 -32.86 -101.89
CA GLN A 4 -8.19 -33.31 -100.53
C GLN A 4 -8.80 -32.19 -99.68
N HIS A 5 -9.94 -32.47 -99.05
CA HIS A 5 -10.49 -31.68 -97.95
C HIS A 5 -9.62 -31.87 -96.70
N ARG A 6 -8.92 -30.82 -96.26
CA ARG A 6 -8.18 -30.81 -94.99
C ARG A 6 -9.11 -30.32 -93.87
N VAL A 7 -9.64 -31.25 -93.09
CA VAL A 7 -10.34 -30.95 -91.84
C VAL A 7 -9.31 -30.48 -90.81
N VAL A 8 -9.53 -29.29 -90.24
CA VAL A 8 -8.70 -28.73 -89.16
C VAL A 8 -9.34 -29.13 -87.83
N GLU A 9 -8.82 -30.17 -87.19
CA GLU A 9 -9.19 -30.52 -85.82
C GLU A 9 -8.54 -29.54 -84.84
N ARG A 10 -9.36 -28.87 -84.02
CA ARG A 10 -8.86 -28.02 -82.92
C ARG A 10 -8.55 -28.91 -81.70
N PRO A 11 -7.41 -28.71 -81.02
CA PRO A 11 -7.11 -29.48 -79.81
C PRO A 11 -8.08 -29.11 -78.69
N PHE A 12 -8.71 -30.12 -78.09
CA PHE A 12 -9.51 -30.00 -76.88
C PHE A 12 -8.58 -29.89 -75.67
N SER A 13 -8.43 -28.69 -75.11
CA SER A 13 -7.74 -28.49 -73.83
C SER A 13 -8.69 -28.82 -72.67
N PRO A 14 -8.35 -29.74 -71.76
CA PRO A 14 -9.12 -29.92 -70.55
C PRO A 14 -8.90 -28.71 -69.64
N GLU A 15 -9.94 -27.90 -69.41
CA GLU A 15 -9.93 -26.93 -68.34
C GLU A 15 -9.94 -27.67 -67.00
N THR A 16 -8.76 -27.83 -66.40
CA THR A 16 -8.65 -28.27 -65.00
C THR A 16 -9.23 -27.16 -64.12
N ARG A 17 -10.51 -27.27 -63.77
CA ARG A 17 -11.18 -26.34 -62.85
C ARG A 17 -10.56 -26.49 -61.46
N ALA A 18 -9.55 -25.67 -61.17
CA ALA A 18 -8.95 -25.61 -59.84
C ALA A 18 -10.02 -25.24 -58.82
N LEU A 19 -10.36 -26.18 -57.92
CA LEU A 19 -11.20 -25.92 -56.77
C LEU A 19 -10.52 -24.84 -55.92
N ARG A 20 -11.03 -23.60 -56.00
CA ARG A 20 -10.59 -22.52 -55.10
C ARG A 20 -10.88 -22.97 -53.67
N PRO A 21 -9.88 -23.02 -52.77
CA PRO A 21 -10.13 -23.47 -51.41
C PRO A 21 -10.96 -22.39 -50.70
N SER A 22 -12.21 -22.74 -50.36
CA SER A 22 -13.15 -21.92 -49.58
C SER A 22 -12.67 -21.66 -48.13
N GLY A 23 -11.46 -22.09 -47.76
CA GLY A 23 -10.88 -21.94 -46.42
C GLY A 23 -10.20 -20.61 -46.13
N SER A 24 -10.09 -19.68 -47.10
CA SER A 24 -9.35 -18.42 -46.91
C SER A 24 -10.02 -17.49 -45.89
N ARG A 25 -11.34 -17.30 -45.97
CA ARG A 25 -12.08 -16.38 -45.09
C ARG A 25 -12.14 -16.86 -43.63
N ILE A 26 -12.26 -18.16 -43.41
CA ILE A 26 -12.26 -18.77 -42.07
C ILE A 26 -10.87 -18.62 -41.44
N ARG A 27 -9.80 -18.88 -42.21
CA ARG A 27 -8.41 -18.71 -41.76
C ARG A 27 -8.06 -17.24 -41.47
N THR A 28 -8.53 -16.29 -42.27
CA THR A 28 -8.29 -14.85 -42.03
C THR A 28 -9.04 -14.36 -40.80
N ARG A 29 -10.29 -14.81 -40.57
CA ARG A 29 -11.05 -14.46 -39.36
C ARG A 29 -10.45 -15.08 -38.10
N ALA A 30 -9.99 -16.33 -38.15
CA ALA A 30 -9.32 -16.97 -37.03
C ALA A 30 -7.99 -16.27 -36.66
N ARG A 31 -7.23 -15.79 -37.65
CA ARG A 31 -6.02 -15.00 -37.41
C ARG A 31 -6.32 -13.63 -36.77
N GLY A 32 -7.31 -12.90 -37.28
CA GLY A 32 -7.72 -11.62 -36.69
C GLY A 32 -8.25 -11.77 -35.27
N ALA A 33 -9.03 -12.82 -34.99
CA ALA A 33 -9.49 -13.11 -33.63
C ALA A 33 -8.32 -13.47 -32.69
N GLY A 34 -7.35 -14.26 -33.16
CA GLY A 34 -6.15 -14.60 -32.40
C GLY A 34 -5.29 -13.38 -32.09
N GLU A 35 -5.11 -12.47 -33.05
CA GLU A 35 -4.36 -11.23 -32.86
C GLU A 35 -5.05 -10.28 -31.86
N VAL A 36 -6.38 -10.17 -31.90
CA VAL A 36 -7.15 -9.41 -30.89
C VAL A 36 -7.01 -10.02 -29.49
N VAL A 37 -7.06 -11.35 -29.37
CA VAL A 37 -6.87 -12.01 -28.06
C VAL A 37 -5.45 -11.83 -27.54
N LEU A 38 -4.44 -11.93 -28.41
CA LEU A 38 -3.04 -11.73 -28.03
C LEU A 38 -2.75 -10.29 -27.63
N THR A 39 -3.26 -9.31 -28.39
CA THR A 39 -3.11 -7.89 -28.05
C THR A 39 -3.83 -7.55 -26.76
N LEU A 40 -5.06 -8.02 -26.57
CA LEU A 40 -5.81 -7.81 -25.33
C LEU A 40 -5.08 -8.46 -24.14
N GLY A 41 -4.60 -9.70 -24.29
CA GLY A 41 -3.82 -10.39 -23.27
C GLY A 41 -2.53 -9.64 -22.92
N MET A 42 -1.82 -9.12 -23.92
CA MET A 42 -0.62 -8.30 -23.72
C MET A 42 -0.94 -6.99 -22.98
N VAL A 43 -2.04 -6.32 -23.32
CA VAL A 43 -2.49 -5.11 -22.61
C VAL A 43 -2.81 -5.43 -21.15
N VAL A 44 -3.50 -6.54 -20.87
CA VAL A 44 -3.81 -6.98 -19.49
C VAL A 44 -2.54 -7.29 -18.71
N LEU A 45 -1.56 -7.98 -19.32
CA LEU A 45 -0.28 -8.28 -18.69
C LEU A 45 0.55 -7.02 -18.41
N LEU A 46 0.63 -6.10 -19.37
CA LEU A 46 1.32 -4.82 -19.18
C LEU A 46 0.63 -3.96 -18.12
N PHE A 47 -0.71 -3.97 -18.08
CA PHE A 47 -1.46 -3.28 -17.05
C PHE A 47 -1.25 -3.90 -15.66
N ALA A 48 -1.23 -5.22 -15.55
CA ALA A 48 -0.88 -5.91 -14.31
C ALA A 48 0.56 -5.59 -13.86
N PHE A 49 1.52 -5.57 -14.78
CA PHE A 49 2.89 -5.17 -14.49
C PHE A 49 2.97 -3.71 -14.01
N TYR A 50 2.25 -2.80 -14.67
CA TYR A 50 2.15 -1.39 -14.27
C TYR A 50 1.61 -1.24 -12.84
N LEU A 51 0.53 -1.96 -12.50
CA LEU A 51 -0.10 -1.91 -11.17
C LEU A 51 0.76 -2.54 -10.05
N LEU A 52 1.68 -3.44 -10.38
CA LEU A 52 2.49 -4.15 -9.38
C LEU A 52 3.90 -3.60 -9.21
N TYR A 53 4.48 -3.01 -10.25
CA TYR A 53 5.89 -2.59 -10.23
C TYR A 53 6.05 -1.08 -10.37
N PHE A 54 5.27 -0.44 -11.24
CA PHE A 54 5.49 0.97 -11.55
C PHE A 54 4.92 1.91 -10.47
N SER A 55 3.71 1.64 -9.99
CA SER A 55 3.11 2.41 -8.89
C SER A 55 3.93 2.29 -7.60
N ASP A 56 4.37 1.09 -7.27
CA ASP A 56 5.14 0.80 -6.06
C ASP A 56 6.51 1.48 -6.11
N TRP A 57 7.12 1.55 -7.30
CA TRP A 57 8.39 2.25 -7.50
C TRP A 57 8.28 3.76 -7.28
N ILE A 58 7.18 4.40 -7.71
CA ILE A 58 6.94 5.83 -7.49
C ILE A 58 6.73 6.14 -6.00
N SER A 59 5.91 5.34 -5.30
CA SER A 59 5.69 5.54 -3.85
C SER A 59 6.98 5.32 -3.06
N ALA A 60 7.79 4.32 -3.42
CA ALA A 60 9.10 4.11 -2.82
C ALA A 60 10.06 5.29 -3.07
N ALA A 61 10.02 5.91 -4.25
CA ALA A 61 10.82 7.11 -4.54
C ALA A 61 10.40 8.29 -3.65
N LYS A 62 9.09 8.55 -3.53
CA LYS A 62 8.56 9.62 -2.66
C LYS A 62 8.88 9.39 -1.19
N GLN A 63 8.86 8.14 -0.73
CA GLN A 63 9.30 7.80 0.63
C GLN A 63 10.78 8.08 0.87
N ARG A 64 11.66 7.76 -0.09
CA ARG A 64 13.09 8.06 0.03
C ARG A 64 13.33 9.56 0.14
N GLU A 65 12.60 10.35 -0.63
CA GLU A 65 12.67 11.82 -0.57
C GLU A 65 12.18 12.35 0.78
N ALA A 66 11.01 11.92 1.24
CA ALA A 66 10.49 12.29 2.57
C ALA A 66 11.45 11.91 3.71
N THR A 67 12.05 10.72 3.62
CA THR A 67 13.05 10.24 4.56
C THR A 67 14.31 11.10 4.55
N ALA A 68 14.80 11.45 3.36
CA ALA A 68 16.01 12.27 3.21
C ALA A 68 15.81 13.69 3.74
N GLU A 69 14.64 14.29 3.51
CA GLU A 69 14.32 15.62 4.04
C GLU A 69 14.18 15.58 5.56
N LEU A 70 13.51 14.56 6.13
CA LEU A 70 13.45 14.36 7.57
C LEU A 70 14.84 14.20 8.20
N ASP A 71 15.72 13.41 7.57
CA ASP A 71 17.11 13.24 8.04
C ASP A 71 17.95 14.52 7.92
N LYS A 72 17.65 15.37 6.93
CA LYS A 72 18.29 16.68 6.80
C LYS A 72 17.82 17.63 7.90
N GLN A 73 16.53 17.65 8.20
CA GLN A 73 15.95 18.44 9.29
C GLN A 73 16.54 18.02 10.65
N TRP A 74 16.57 16.72 10.96
CA TRP A 74 17.13 16.22 12.22
C TRP A 74 18.63 16.46 12.38
N ARG A 75 19.38 16.61 11.28
CA ARG A 75 20.81 16.97 11.33
C ARG A 75 21.05 18.47 11.48
N ASN A 76 20.03 19.30 11.29
CA ASN A 76 20.17 20.75 11.39
C ASN A 76 19.96 21.21 12.85
N PRO A 77 21.00 21.67 13.56
CA PRO A 77 20.88 22.09 14.97
C PRO A 77 20.06 23.37 15.15
N ARG A 78 19.77 24.08 14.06
CA ARG A 78 18.97 25.33 14.04
C ARG A 78 17.54 25.11 13.54
N ALA A 79 17.15 23.87 13.24
CA ALA A 79 15.76 23.59 12.92
C ALA A 79 14.90 23.94 14.15
N THR A 80 14.02 24.92 13.99
CA THR A 80 13.03 25.25 15.01
C THR A 80 12.09 24.07 15.20
N LEU A 81 11.67 23.81 16.45
CA LEU A 81 10.57 22.90 16.79
C LEU A 81 9.23 23.53 16.38
N ASP A 82 9.16 24.10 15.18
CA ASP A 82 7.89 24.56 14.63
C ASP A 82 7.00 23.34 14.44
N ARG A 83 5.71 23.53 14.72
CA ARG A 83 4.73 22.47 14.55
C ARG A 83 4.80 21.99 13.09
N PRO A 84 4.98 20.68 12.82
CA PRO A 84 5.16 20.18 11.47
C PRO A 84 4.04 20.65 10.55
N LEU A 85 4.41 21.12 9.36
CA LEU A 85 3.43 21.48 8.35
C LEU A 85 2.86 20.21 7.72
N HIS A 86 1.67 20.34 7.17
CA HIS A 86 1.02 19.25 6.46
C HIS A 86 1.89 18.75 5.31
N GLY A 87 2.15 17.44 5.26
CA GLY A 87 3.05 16.80 4.31
C GLY A 87 4.50 16.64 4.80
N ASP A 88 4.91 17.27 5.91
CA ASP A 88 6.26 17.11 6.46
C ASP A 88 6.46 15.73 7.07
N GLY A 89 7.66 15.18 6.94
CA GLY A 89 8.05 13.99 7.70
C GLY A 89 8.20 14.33 9.19
N ILE A 90 7.60 13.54 10.07
CA ILE A 90 7.65 13.79 11.53
C ILE A 90 8.32 12.67 12.30
N ALA A 91 8.28 11.44 11.77
CA ALA A 91 8.79 10.26 12.45
C ALA A 91 9.19 9.17 11.45
N LYS A 92 10.02 8.25 11.91
CA LYS A 92 10.27 6.98 11.23
C LYS A 92 9.60 5.86 12.01
N LEU A 93 8.72 5.12 11.34
CA LEU A 93 8.03 3.96 11.88
C LEU A 93 8.76 2.69 11.42
N SER A 94 9.31 1.96 12.38
CA SER A 94 9.98 0.68 12.14
C SER A 94 9.22 -0.44 12.83
N VAL A 95 9.05 -1.57 12.14
CA VAL A 95 8.41 -2.78 12.70
C VAL A 95 9.32 -3.97 12.40
N PRO A 96 10.29 -4.27 13.29
CA PRO A 96 11.38 -5.23 13.04
C PRO A 96 10.92 -6.61 12.58
N VAL A 97 9.76 -7.06 13.09
CA VAL A 97 9.16 -8.35 12.74
C VAL A 97 8.71 -8.46 11.28
N PHE A 98 8.66 -7.35 10.55
CA PHE A 98 8.41 -7.31 9.10
C PHE A 98 9.70 -7.24 8.27
N GLY A 99 10.86 -7.30 8.92
CA GLY A 99 12.19 -7.24 8.32
C GLY A 99 12.94 -5.95 8.68
N PRO A 100 14.28 -5.97 8.59
CA PRO A 100 15.13 -4.83 8.97
C PRO A 100 14.92 -3.60 8.08
N ASP A 101 14.47 -3.80 6.84
CA ASP A 101 14.21 -2.73 5.88
C ASP A 101 12.78 -2.17 5.97
N PHE A 102 11.94 -2.68 6.87
CA PHE A 102 10.59 -2.15 7.08
C PHE A 102 10.65 -0.87 7.89
N VAL A 103 10.93 0.24 7.20
CA VAL A 103 10.97 1.59 7.76
C VAL A 103 10.16 2.52 6.86
N TRP A 104 9.19 3.20 7.46
CA TRP A 104 8.36 4.18 6.76
C TRP A 104 8.48 5.55 7.41
N THR A 105 8.57 6.60 6.61
CA THR A 105 8.46 7.95 7.12
C THR A 105 6.98 8.29 7.28
N VAL A 106 6.60 8.63 8.51
CA VAL A 106 5.26 9.12 8.86
C VAL A 106 5.21 10.60 8.51
N LEU A 107 4.24 10.98 7.68
CA LEU A 107 4.00 12.36 7.29
C LEU A 107 2.95 13.02 8.20
N GLN A 108 3.00 14.33 8.36
CA GLN A 108 1.93 15.08 9.01
C GLN A 108 0.71 15.16 8.08
N GLY A 109 -0.46 14.71 8.56
CA GLY A 109 -1.70 14.74 7.80
C GLY A 109 -2.14 13.37 7.27
N THR A 110 -3.45 13.20 7.07
CA THR A 110 -4.09 11.95 6.61
C THR A 110 -4.93 12.13 5.34
N ASP A 111 -4.62 13.15 4.54
CA ASP A 111 -5.28 13.34 3.25
C ASP A 111 -4.71 12.42 2.17
N GLN A 112 -5.33 12.43 0.99
CA GLN A 112 -4.91 11.58 -0.12
C GLN A 112 -3.48 11.88 -0.59
N VAL A 113 -2.99 13.10 -0.40
CA VAL A 113 -1.67 13.51 -0.86
C VAL A 113 -0.60 12.90 0.05
N ALA A 114 -0.77 13.03 1.37
CA ALA A 114 0.12 12.42 2.35
C ALA A 114 0.06 10.89 2.26
N LEU A 115 -1.14 10.30 2.20
CA LEU A 115 -1.31 8.85 2.16
C LEU A 115 -0.80 8.20 0.87
N ALA A 116 -0.74 8.94 -0.24
CA ALA A 116 -0.12 8.47 -1.48
C ALA A 116 1.41 8.30 -1.36
N VAL A 117 2.03 8.99 -0.40
CA VAL A 117 3.46 8.85 -0.10
C VAL A 117 3.67 7.77 0.93
N GLY A 118 2.90 7.74 2.02
CA GLY A 118 2.98 6.68 3.03
C GLY A 118 2.11 6.96 4.26
N PRO A 119 2.44 6.38 5.42
CA PRO A 119 1.64 6.58 6.64
C PRO A 119 1.55 8.06 7.02
N GLY A 120 0.36 8.48 7.43
CA GLY A 120 0.04 9.86 7.78
C GLY A 120 -0.43 10.00 9.22
N HIS A 121 0.07 10.99 9.95
CA HIS A 121 -0.34 11.32 11.31
C HIS A 121 -1.62 12.14 11.32
N TYR A 122 -2.55 11.82 12.24
CA TYR A 122 -3.74 12.62 12.46
C TYR A 122 -3.37 13.95 13.15
N PRO A 123 -3.56 15.12 12.51
CA PRO A 123 -2.98 16.37 13.02
C PRO A 123 -3.38 16.81 14.42
N ASP A 124 -4.55 16.36 14.90
CA ASP A 124 -5.12 16.73 16.21
C ASP A 124 -4.78 15.70 17.30
N THR A 125 -3.86 14.77 17.02
CA THR A 125 -3.44 13.72 17.96
C THR A 125 -2.03 13.98 18.51
N ALA A 126 -1.64 13.25 19.56
CA ALA A 126 -0.38 13.52 20.27
C ALA A 126 0.84 13.24 19.38
N MET A 127 1.96 13.93 19.57
CA MET A 127 3.19 13.61 18.83
C MET A 127 3.86 12.33 19.34
N PRO A 128 4.79 11.71 18.57
CA PRO A 128 5.50 10.51 19.01
C PRO A 128 6.17 10.70 20.39
N GLY A 129 5.84 9.82 21.33
CA GLY A 129 6.37 9.85 22.70
C GLY A 129 5.59 10.73 23.68
N GLU A 130 4.71 11.61 23.20
CA GLU A 130 3.90 12.47 24.07
C GLU A 130 2.78 11.71 24.79
N GLN A 131 2.37 12.22 25.95
CA GLN A 131 1.19 11.71 26.66
C GLN A 131 -0.07 11.93 25.82
N GLY A 132 -0.87 10.89 25.66
CA GLY A 132 -2.03 10.86 24.78
C GLY A 132 -1.91 9.72 23.78
N ASN A 133 -2.36 9.97 22.56
CA ASN A 133 -2.46 8.95 21.54
C ASN A 133 -1.88 9.46 20.22
N PHE A 134 -0.69 8.99 19.84
CA PHE A 134 -0.10 9.25 18.53
C PHE A 134 -0.77 8.38 17.47
N SER A 135 -1.63 8.99 16.65
CA SER A 135 -2.46 8.22 15.72
C SER A 135 -1.96 8.34 14.29
N VAL A 136 -1.84 7.21 13.61
CA VAL A 136 -1.33 7.12 12.24
C VAL A 136 -2.31 6.34 11.36
N GLY A 137 -2.71 6.94 10.25
CA GLY A 137 -3.46 6.28 9.18
C GLY A 137 -2.53 5.81 8.06
N GLY A 138 -2.83 4.66 7.47
CA GLY A 138 -2.07 4.16 6.33
C GLY A 138 -2.89 3.26 5.42
N HIS A 139 -2.48 3.19 4.15
CA HIS A 139 -2.97 2.14 3.27
C HIS A 139 -2.62 0.77 3.83
N ARG A 140 -3.46 -0.21 3.53
CA ARG A 140 -3.23 -1.57 4.01
C ARG A 140 -2.10 -2.22 3.21
N VAL A 141 -0.87 -2.01 3.66
CA VAL A 141 0.35 -2.60 3.10
C VAL A 141 0.95 -3.53 4.15
N GLY A 142 0.48 -4.77 4.21
CA GLY A 142 1.06 -5.74 5.14
C GLY A 142 0.22 -6.97 5.43
N LYS A 143 0.92 -8.04 5.82
CA LYS A 143 0.35 -9.29 6.32
C LYS A 143 0.25 -9.25 7.85
N GLY A 144 -0.52 -8.31 8.39
CA GLY A 144 -0.90 -8.37 9.80
C GLY A 144 -1.95 -9.47 10.00
N SER A 145 -1.63 -10.49 10.81
CA SER A 145 -2.59 -11.53 11.19
C SER A 145 -3.18 -11.22 12.56
N ARG A 146 -4.51 -11.36 12.70
CA ARG A 146 -5.18 -11.27 14.01
C ARG A 146 -4.69 -12.31 15.02
N THR A 147 -4.08 -13.38 14.52
CA THR A 147 -3.72 -14.57 15.30
C THR A 147 -2.22 -14.69 15.50
N ASP A 148 -1.46 -13.60 15.37
CA ASP A 148 -0.03 -13.63 15.72
C ASP A 148 0.09 -14.03 17.20
N PRO A 149 0.69 -15.19 17.52
CA PRO A 149 0.81 -15.67 18.89
C PRO A 149 1.54 -14.69 19.80
N ARG A 150 2.39 -13.81 19.24
CA ARG A 150 3.13 -12.79 20.00
C ARG A 150 2.24 -11.69 20.56
N CYS A 151 1.06 -11.46 19.97
CA CYS A 151 0.08 -10.52 20.51
C CYS A 151 -0.75 -11.12 21.66
N ARG A 152 -0.60 -12.42 21.94
CA ARG A 152 -1.41 -13.14 22.94
C ARG A 152 -0.97 -12.88 24.39
N GLU A 153 0.27 -12.43 24.58
CA GLU A 153 0.90 -12.24 25.90
C GLU A 153 0.90 -10.78 26.38
N VAL A 154 0.35 -9.84 25.60
CA VAL A 154 0.28 -8.43 26.00
C VAL A 154 -0.94 -8.21 26.91
N ALA A 155 -0.70 -8.11 28.21
CA ALA A 155 -1.75 -7.80 29.18
C ALA A 155 -2.32 -6.38 28.94
N PRO A 156 -3.65 -6.19 29.05
CA PRO A 156 -4.26 -4.87 28.91
C PRO A 156 -3.81 -3.94 30.05
N LEU A 157 -3.75 -2.64 29.74
CA LEU A 157 -3.42 -1.62 30.73
C LEU A 157 -4.53 -1.54 31.79
N PRO A 158 -4.19 -1.31 33.08
CA PRO A 158 -5.21 -1.24 34.12
C PRO A 158 -6.01 0.07 34.07
N GLY A 159 -7.18 0.06 34.73
CA GLY A 159 -8.00 1.26 34.95
C GLY A 159 -8.71 1.71 33.68
N VAL A 160 -8.66 3.01 33.39
CA VAL A 160 -9.40 3.63 32.26
C VAL A 160 -8.93 3.16 30.88
N TYR A 161 -7.79 2.47 30.81
CA TYR A 161 -7.28 1.87 29.58
C TYR A 161 -7.59 0.37 29.47
N SER A 162 -8.36 -0.20 30.41
CA SER A 162 -8.68 -1.65 30.42
C SER A 162 -9.54 -2.10 29.24
N GLU A 163 -10.26 -1.18 28.62
CA GLU A 163 -11.05 -1.41 27.41
C GLU A 163 -10.22 -1.22 26.13
N VAL A 164 -8.99 -0.69 26.22
CA VAL A 164 -8.10 -0.52 25.07
C VAL A 164 -7.47 -1.86 24.72
N VAL A 165 -8.04 -2.52 23.73
CA VAL A 165 -7.54 -3.79 23.21
C VAL A 165 -6.41 -3.58 22.22
N GLY A 166 -5.46 -4.50 22.14
CA GLY A 166 -4.33 -4.36 21.21
C GLY A 166 -4.75 -4.31 19.73
N GLN A 167 -5.92 -4.88 19.38
CA GLN A 167 -6.43 -4.85 18.02
C GLN A 167 -7.95 -5.01 17.96
N GLU A 168 -8.63 -4.20 17.15
CA GLU A 168 -10.08 -4.27 16.94
C GLU A 168 -10.52 -3.92 15.51
N ILE A 169 -11.80 -4.18 15.20
CA ILE A 169 -12.46 -3.70 13.98
C ILE A 169 -13.52 -2.70 14.36
N VAL A 170 -13.47 -1.53 13.74
CA VAL A 170 -14.46 -0.48 13.96
C VAL A 170 -15.07 -0.01 12.65
N LEU A 171 -16.17 0.73 12.75
CA LEU A 171 -16.73 1.46 11.62
C LEU A 171 -15.86 2.69 11.31
N PRO A 172 -15.80 3.15 10.04
CA PRO A 172 -15.02 4.34 9.67
C PRO A 172 -15.43 5.62 10.40
N SER A 173 -16.66 5.67 10.94
CA SER A 173 -17.19 6.80 11.71
C SER A 173 -16.73 6.83 13.17
N GLN A 174 -16.17 5.74 13.69
CA GLN A 174 -15.73 5.63 15.08
C GLN A 174 -14.39 6.33 15.28
N ARG A 175 -14.44 7.63 15.57
CA ARG A 175 -13.25 8.49 15.76
C ARG A 175 -12.72 8.43 17.19
N GLU A 176 -13.49 7.89 18.12
CA GLU A 176 -13.10 7.72 19.53
C GLU A 176 -11.86 6.84 19.71
N VAL A 177 -11.51 6.00 18.73
CA VAL A 177 -10.30 5.16 18.76
C VAL A 177 -9.01 5.98 18.68
N ILE A 178 -9.04 7.17 18.10
CA ILE A 178 -7.88 8.08 18.02
C ILE A 178 -7.90 9.16 19.13
N ALA A 179 -8.84 9.09 20.06
CA ALA A 179 -8.89 10.01 21.19
C ALA A 179 -7.65 9.84 22.09
N PRO A 180 -7.28 10.86 22.90
CA PRO A 180 -6.15 10.76 23.83
C PRO A 180 -6.27 9.59 24.83
N VAL A 181 -7.51 9.20 25.14
CA VAL A 181 -7.87 7.93 25.78
C VAL A 181 -8.84 7.23 24.82
N PRO A 182 -8.41 6.16 24.13
CA PRO A 182 -9.28 5.47 23.16
C PRO A 182 -10.61 5.03 23.79
N GLY A 183 -11.72 5.24 23.07
CA GLY A 183 -13.08 4.94 23.55
C GLY A 183 -13.72 6.03 24.43
N HIS A 184 -12.95 7.02 24.87
CA HIS A 184 -13.42 8.08 25.78
C HIS A 184 -13.17 9.49 25.20
N PRO A 185 -13.92 9.90 24.15
CA PRO A 185 -13.75 11.20 23.53
C PRO A 185 -14.02 12.32 24.55
N GLY A 186 -13.11 13.28 24.65
CA GLY A 186 -13.22 14.42 25.58
C GLY A 186 -12.78 14.13 27.02
N MET A 187 -12.37 12.90 27.34
CA MET A 187 -11.79 12.61 28.66
C MET A 187 -10.42 13.28 28.81
N VAL A 188 -10.28 14.10 29.84
CA VAL A 188 -9.02 14.73 30.21
C VAL A 188 -8.51 14.09 31.50
N LEU A 189 -7.32 13.50 31.43
CA LEU A 189 -6.65 12.92 32.60
C LEU A 189 -5.65 13.91 33.18
N ARG A 190 -5.40 13.80 34.49
CA ARG A 190 -4.32 14.55 35.14
C ARG A 190 -2.97 14.10 34.57
N PRO A 191 -1.97 15.00 34.47
CA PRO A 191 -0.60 14.63 34.12
C PRO A 191 -0.10 13.43 34.96
N GLY A 192 0.47 12.42 34.32
CA GLY A 192 0.94 11.17 34.97
C GLY A 192 -0.08 10.03 35.04
N ARG A 193 -1.38 10.32 34.89
CA ARG A 193 -2.42 9.30 34.66
C ARG A 193 -2.62 9.00 33.18
N GLN A 194 -2.30 9.97 32.33
CA GLN A 194 -2.31 9.78 30.88
C GLN A 194 -1.10 8.94 30.45
N ARG A 195 -1.34 7.97 29.58
CA ARG A 195 -0.31 7.12 28.97
C ARG A 195 0.06 7.69 27.60
N ALA A 196 1.28 7.39 27.15
CA ALA A 196 1.70 7.62 25.77
C ALA A 196 1.35 6.37 24.96
N LEU A 197 0.46 6.54 23.99
CA LEU A 197 -0.05 5.46 23.13
C LEU A 197 0.31 5.73 21.68
N ILE A 198 0.29 4.67 20.87
CA ILE A 198 0.26 4.73 19.42
C ILE A 198 -1.00 4.01 18.92
N THR A 199 -1.68 4.60 17.94
CA THR A 199 -2.83 3.98 17.25
C THR A 199 -2.57 3.90 15.76
N LEU A 200 -2.58 2.69 15.20
CA LEU A 200 -2.45 2.48 13.77
C LEU A 200 -3.82 2.14 13.18
N THR A 201 -4.22 2.86 12.13
CA THR A 201 -5.51 2.67 11.47
C THR A 201 -5.33 2.32 10.00
N THR A 202 -6.10 1.34 9.52
CA THR A 202 -6.10 0.97 8.10
C THR A 202 -7.45 0.39 7.65
N CYS A 203 -7.65 0.26 6.34
CA CYS A 203 -8.88 -0.27 5.75
C CYS A 203 -9.13 -1.75 6.07
N HIS A 204 -10.39 -2.11 6.27
CA HIS A 204 -10.82 -3.49 6.51
C HIS A 204 -12.17 -3.80 5.83
N PRO A 205 -12.40 -5.04 5.33
CA PRO A 205 -11.43 -6.12 5.09
C PRO A 205 -10.44 -5.78 3.96
N LYS A 206 -9.59 -6.75 3.56
CA LYS A 206 -8.63 -6.53 2.46
C LYS A 206 -9.42 -6.12 1.20
N PHE A 207 -8.93 -5.11 0.48
CA PHE A 207 -9.58 -4.53 -0.71
C PHE A 207 -10.95 -3.85 -0.45
N SER A 208 -11.26 -3.51 0.78
CA SER A 208 -12.50 -2.81 1.14
C SER A 208 -12.24 -1.73 2.19
N ALA A 209 -12.99 -0.64 2.11
CA ALA A 209 -12.95 0.47 3.08
C ALA A 209 -14.20 0.50 3.98
N ARG A 210 -14.98 -0.58 4.04
CA ARG A 210 -16.24 -0.68 4.82
C ARG A 210 -16.02 -0.55 6.32
N GLN A 211 -14.86 -1.00 6.80
CA GLN A 211 -14.47 -0.99 8.20
C GLN A 211 -13.03 -0.50 8.33
N ARG A 212 -12.56 -0.39 9.57
CA ARG A 212 -11.16 -0.09 9.90
C ARG A 212 -10.60 -1.17 10.81
N LEU A 213 -9.37 -1.58 10.55
CA LEU A 213 -8.56 -2.34 11.49
C LEU A 213 -7.78 -1.32 12.31
N ILE A 214 -7.90 -1.42 13.63
CA ILE A 214 -7.22 -0.58 14.60
C ILE A 214 -6.24 -1.43 15.38
N ILE A 215 -5.04 -0.91 15.60
CA ILE A 215 -4.02 -1.51 16.47
C ILE A 215 -3.60 -0.44 17.48
N HIS A 216 -3.62 -0.78 18.76
CA HIS A 216 -3.14 0.07 19.84
C HIS A 216 -1.82 -0.48 20.38
N GLY A 217 -0.86 0.41 20.61
CA GLY A 217 0.39 0.14 21.31
C GLY A 217 0.58 1.13 22.46
N VAL A 218 1.33 0.72 23.47
CA VAL A 218 1.74 1.56 24.59
C VAL A 218 3.23 1.81 24.53
N LEU A 219 3.65 3.03 24.85
CA LEU A 219 5.07 3.36 25.01
C LEU A 219 5.63 2.63 26.23
N VAL A 220 6.65 1.81 26.02
CA VAL A 220 7.33 1.04 27.09
C VAL A 220 8.75 1.50 27.36
N ALA A 221 9.38 2.17 26.39
CA ALA A 221 10.74 2.66 26.50
C ALA A 221 10.92 3.92 25.65
N GLU A 222 11.74 4.85 26.15
CA GLU A 222 12.13 6.07 25.46
C GLU A 222 13.65 6.24 25.62
N TYR A 223 14.30 6.66 24.54
CA TYR A 223 15.76 6.79 24.50
C TYR A 223 16.13 8.15 23.94
N THR A 224 17.04 8.84 24.63
CA THR A 224 17.68 10.03 24.07
C THR A 224 18.57 9.63 22.91
N LYS A 225 18.44 10.33 21.77
CA LYS A 225 19.29 10.09 20.60
C LYS A 225 20.76 10.35 20.95
N SER A 226 21.62 9.36 20.69
CA SER A 226 23.08 9.48 20.81
C SER A 226 23.76 8.83 19.60
N ALA A 227 24.90 9.38 19.19
CA ALA A 227 25.60 8.93 18.00
C ALA A 227 26.02 7.45 18.13
N GLY A 228 25.66 6.63 17.14
CA GLY A 228 26.01 5.19 17.10
C GLY A 228 25.15 4.27 17.98
N ALA A 229 24.21 4.82 18.76
CA ALA A 229 23.29 4.01 19.55
C ALA A 229 22.02 3.69 18.77
N SER A 230 21.59 2.43 18.83
CA SER A 230 20.28 1.97 18.35
C SER A 230 19.62 1.09 19.42
N PRO A 231 18.33 1.30 19.73
CA PRO A 231 17.58 0.43 20.63
C PRO A 231 17.73 -1.05 20.27
N ALA A 232 17.74 -1.92 21.27
CA ALA A 232 17.91 -3.36 21.06
C ALA A 232 16.72 -3.95 20.27
N GLU A 233 15.54 -3.36 20.48
CA GLU A 233 14.27 -3.71 19.88
C GLU A 233 14.31 -3.58 18.35
N LEU A 234 15.09 -2.62 17.80
CA LEU A 234 15.26 -2.46 16.35
C LEU A 234 16.16 -3.54 15.72
N ARG A 235 16.90 -4.30 16.53
CA ARG A 235 17.81 -5.36 16.07
C ARG A 235 17.20 -6.76 16.16
N SER A 236 16.12 -6.91 16.93
CA SER A 236 15.40 -8.18 17.11
C SER A 236 14.21 -8.25 16.14
N GLY A 237 14.37 -8.93 15.01
CA GLY A 237 13.33 -9.23 14.02
C GLY A 237 13.17 -10.71 13.80
#